data_AF-A0A960K559-F1
#
_entry.id   AF-A0A960K559-F1
#
_cell.length_a   1.000
_cell.length_b   1.000
_cell.length_c   1.000
_cell.angle_alpha   90.00
_cell.angle_beta   90.00
_cell.angle_gamma   90.00
#
_symmetry.space_group_name_H-M   'P 1'
#
loop_
_entity.id
_entity.type
_entity.pdbx_description
1 polymer ?
#
loop_
_entity_poly.entity_id
_entity_poly.type
_entity_poly.pdbx_seq_one_letter_code
_entity_poly.pdbx_strand_id
1 'polypeptide(L)'
;MISSRLLYGAWLTAAARHHRALAKALRSPEAAQQEVLRRILRDNRESRAGRRLGFAAIDSPESFRRNVPLVRYADLAEEVEAIRKGESKVLTREPVRRLVPTGGSTGARKLIPFTRSLGRDFARGVGAWMVDLACRYPEIRSGPAYWSVSPALDPPQGSSAVPIGFDSDAAYLGRWLEPVVE
;
A
#
# COMPACT_ATOMS: atom_id res chain seq x y z
N MET A 1 5.09 -18.94 26.39
CA MET A 1 4.30 -17.94 25.64
C MET A 1 4.89 -16.57 25.88
N ILE A 2 5.34 -15.85 24.84
CA ILE A 2 5.76 -14.45 24.98
C ILE A 2 4.48 -13.62 25.18
N SER A 3 4.42 -12.81 26.23
CA SER A 3 3.27 -11.93 26.48
C SER A 3 3.02 -11.01 25.28
N SER A 4 1.77 -10.87 24.83
CA SER A 4 1.33 -9.96 23.76
C SER A 4 1.83 -8.52 23.96
N ARG A 5 2.00 -8.10 25.22
CA ARG A 5 2.59 -6.80 25.60
C ARG A 5 4.05 -6.64 25.20
N LEU A 6 4.86 -7.70 25.34
CA LEU A 6 6.27 -7.67 24.96
C LEU A 6 6.41 -7.61 23.43
N LEU A 7 5.57 -8.36 22.70
CA LEU A 7 5.52 -8.31 21.25
C LEU A 7 5.09 -6.92 20.75
N TYR A 8 4.07 -6.33 21.36
CA TYR A 8 3.60 -4.98 21.03
C TYR A 8 4.67 -3.91 21.31
N GLY A 9 5.32 -3.96 22.48
CA GLY A 9 6.42 -3.05 22.81
C GLY A 9 7.62 -3.17 21.86
N ALA A 10 8.01 -4.40 21.50
CA ALA A 10 9.06 -4.65 20.51
C ALA A 10 8.67 -4.12 19.12
N TRP A 11 7.41 -4.32 18.71
CA TRP A 11 6.89 -3.80 17.45
C TRP A 11 6.87 -2.27 17.41
N LEU A 12 6.39 -1.59 18.47
CA LEU A 12 6.43 -0.13 18.57
C LEU A 12 7.87 0.40 18.46
N THR A 13 8.82 -0.28 19.11
CA THR A 13 10.25 0.08 19.03
C THR A 13 10.78 -0.04 17.60
N ALA A 14 10.47 -1.13 16.91
CA ALA A 14 10.82 -1.32 15.50
C ALA A 14 10.12 -0.30 14.58
N ALA A 15 8.88 0.08 14.90
CA ALA A 15 8.09 1.05 14.17
C ALA A 15 8.51 2.51 14.42
N ALA A 16 9.27 2.81 15.48
CA ALA A 16 9.72 4.17 15.80
C ALA A 16 10.56 4.81 14.67
N ARG A 17 11.22 4.00 13.84
CA ARG A 17 11.89 4.49 12.62
C ARG A 17 10.90 5.09 11.60
N HIS A 18 9.68 4.58 11.53
CA HIS A 18 8.63 5.07 10.63
C HIS A 18 8.08 6.41 11.09
N HIS A 19 7.84 6.56 12.39
CA HIS A 19 7.47 7.84 12.99
C HIS A 19 8.55 8.91 12.76
N ARG A 20 9.82 8.59 13.04
CA ARG A 20 10.95 9.51 12.77
C ARG A 20 11.07 9.88 11.28
N ALA A 21 10.87 8.92 10.38
CA ALA A 21 10.88 9.18 8.94
C ALA A 21 9.73 10.11 8.52
N LEU A 22 8.53 9.90 9.05
CA LEU A 22 7.38 10.79 8.82
C LEU A 22 7.66 12.19 9.37
N ALA A 23 8.11 12.31 10.62
CA ALA A 23 8.47 13.60 11.22
C ALA A 23 9.56 14.34 10.42
N LYS A 24 10.51 13.62 9.81
CA LYS A 24 11.49 14.19 8.87
C LYS A 24 10.84 14.68 7.59
N ALA A 25 9.97 13.87 6.98
CA ALA A 25 9.25 14.24 5.76
C ALA A 25 8.36 15.48 5.97
N LEU A 26 7.72 15.61 7.14
CA LEU A 26 6.86 16.75 7.47
C LEU A 26 7.62 18.08 7.60
N ARG A 27 8.94 18.07 7.84
CA ARG A 27 9.74 19.31 7.83
C ARG A 27 9.97 19.87 6.42
N SER A 28 9.84 19.06 5.38
CA SER A 28 9.96 19.47 3.98
C SER A 28 9.10 18.57 3.09
N PRO A 29 7.76 18.73 3.15
CA PRO A 29 6.83 17.81 2.49
C PRO A 29 7.00 17.82 0.97
N GLU A 30 7.33 18.96 0.38
CA GLU A 30 7.58 19.07 -1.06
C GLU A 30 8.76 18.19 -1.49
N ALA A 31 9.92 18.33 -0.84
CA ALA A 31 11.09 17.52 -1.13
C ALA A 31 10.81 16.01 -0.93
N ALA A 32 10.05 15.66 0.11
CA ALA A 32 9.64 14.28 0.36
C ALA A 32 8.74 13.72 -0.75
N GLN A 33 7.76 14.50 -1.23
CA GLN A 33 6.88 14.11 -2.34
C GLN A 33 7.64 14.00 -3.65
N GLN A 34 8.57 14.91 -3.94
CA GLN A 34 9.42 14.82 -5.12
C GLN A 34 10.27 13.55 -5.11
N GLU A 35 10.83 13.14 -3.97
CA GLU A 35 11.58 11.89 -3.86
C GLU A 35 10.69 10.65 -4.08
N VAL A 36 9.47 10.66 -3.54
CA VAL A 36 8.50 9.59 -3.80
C VAL A 36 8.17 9.50 -5.29
N LEU A 37 7.92 10.63 -5.95
CA LEU A 37 7.66 10.68 -7.38
C LEU A 37 8.84 10.14 -8.19
N ARG A 38 10.07 10.62 -7.93
CA ARG A 38 11.30 10.16 -8.60
C ARG A 38 11.47 8.65 -8.44
N ARG A 39 11.26 8.12 -7.24
CA ARG A 39 11.30 6.67 -6.97
C ARG A 39 10.28 5.91 -7.82
N ILE A 40 9.01 6.35 -7.82
CA ILE A 40 7.94 5.70 -8.58
C ILE A 40 8.27 5.68 -10.08
N LEU A 41 8.70 6.80 -10.65
CA LEU A 41 9.04 6.91 -12.07
C LEU A 41 10.22 6.01 -12.42
N ARG A 42 11.32 6.11 -11.65
CA ARG A 42 12.53 5.30 -11.85
C ARG A 42 12.25 3.81 -11.79
N ASP A 43 11.49 3.37 -10.78
CA ASP A 43 11.24 1.95 -10.54
C ASP A 43 10.30 1.36 -11.60
N ASN A 44 9.43 2.19 -12.19
CA ASN A 44 8.43 1.78 -13.17
C ASN A 44 8.73 2.15 -14.63
N ARG A 45 9.88 2.77 -14.93
CA ARG A 45 10.23 3.22 -16.30
C ARG A 45 10.15 2.14 -17.38
N GLU A 46 10.31 0.87 -17.00
CA GLU A 46 10.30 -0.27 -17.91
C GLU A 46 8.95 -1.03 -17.95
N SER A 47 7.95 -0.61 -17.16
CA SER A 47 6.59 -1.16 -17.28
C SER A 47 5.96 -0.73 -18.61
N ARG A 48 4.92 -1.42 -19.06
CA ARG A 48 4.13 -1.04 -20.25
C ARG A 48 3.64 0.40 -20.10
N ALA A 49 3.09 0.74 -18.94
CA ALA A 49 2.67 2.11 -18.63
C ALA A 49 3.85 3.09 -18.64
N GLY A 50 4.98 2.73 -18.03
CA GLY A 50 6.16 3.60 -17.96
C GLY A 50 6.78 3.90 -19.32
N ARG A 51 6.79 2.93 -20.24
CA ARG A 51 7.21 3.14 -21.64
C ARG A 51 6.20 4.00 -22.40
N ARG A 52 4.90 3.69 -22.28
CA ARG A 52 3.82 4.44 -22.94
C ARG A 52 3.81 5.92 -22.53
N LEU A 53 4.03 6.21 -21.25
CA LEU A 53 3.98 7.56 -20.68
C LEU A 53 5.35 8.24 -20.58
N GLY A 54 6.41 7.61 -21.10
CA GLY A 54 7.75 8.22 -21.14
C GLY A 54 8.37 8.49 -19.76
N PHE A 55 8.13 7.63 -18.76
CA PHE A 55 8.62 7.83 -17.38
C PHE A 55 10.14 8.05 -17.28
N ALA A 56 10.92 7.51 -18.23
CA ALA A 56 12.37 7.70 -18.28
C ALA A 56 12.80 9.15 -18.56
N ALA A 57 11.95 9.95 -19.22
CA ALA A 57 12.22 11.33 -19.58
C ALA A 57 11.62 12.35 -18.58
N ILE A 58 10.92 11.88 -17.54
CA ILE A 58 10.29 12.74 -16.54
C ILE A 58 11.28 12.98 -15.40
N ASP A 59 11.72 14.23 -15.24
CA ASP A 59 12.73 14.66 -14.25
C ASP A 59 12.18 15.60 -13.17
N SER A 60 10.96 16.10 -13.36
CA SER A 60 10.34 17.16 -12.56
C SER A 60 8.83 16.93 -12.39
N PRO A 61 8.21 17.43 -11.30
CA PRO A 61 6.75 17.43 -11.15
C PRO A 61 6.03 18.11 -12.32
N GLU A 62 6.62 19.15 -12.91
CA GLU A 62 6.07 19.88 -14.05
C GLU A 62 6.08 19.01 -15.31
N SER A 63 7.18 18.30 -15.56
CA SER A 63 7.26 17.32 -16.64
C SER A 63 6.27 16.17 -16.42
N PHE A 64 6.09 15.71 -15.17
CA PHE A 64 5.11 14.68 -14.84
C PHE A 64 3.68 15.12 -15.19
N ARG A 65 3.28 16.31 -14.76
CA ARG A 65 1.94 16.85 -15.02
C ARG A 65 1.64 17.03 -16.51
N ARG A 66 2.67 17.33 -17.34
CA ARG A 66 2.51 17.43 -18.80
C ARG A 66 2.39 16.08 -19.50
N ASN A 67 3.10 15.05 -19.01
CA ASN A 67 3.22 13.76 -19.70
C ASN A 67 2.22 12.71 -19.20
N VAL A 68 1.74 12.80 -17.96
CA VAL A 68 0.88 11.79 -17.34
C VAL A 68 -0.54 12.33 -17.20
N PRO A 69 -1.51 11.79 -17.96
CA PRO A 69 -2.90 12.26 -17.92
C PRO A 69 -3.58 11.87 -16.60
N LEU A 70 -4.56 12.67 -16.20
CA LEU A 70 -5.50 12.28 -15.16
C LEU A 70 -6.44 11.20 -15.72
N VAL A 71 -6.57 10.09 -15.00
CA VAL A 71 -7.36 8.92 -15.41
C VAL A 71 -8.36 8.52 -14.33
N ARG A 72 -9.45 7.90 -14.76
CA ARG A 72 -10.42 7.18 -13.92
C ARG A 72 -10.07 5.69 -13.93
N TYR A 73 -10.66 4.94 -13.00
CA TYR A 73 -10.45 3.49 -12.93
C TYR A 73 -10.88 2.77 -14.23
N ALA A 74 -11.95 3.22 -14.87
CA ALA A 74 -12.43 2.65 -16.13
C ALA A 74 -11.39 2.73 -17.25
N ASP A 75 -10.57 3.79 -17.25
CA ASP A 75 -9.50 3.98 -18.24
C ASP A 75 -8.32 3.02 -18.04
N LEU A 76 -8.29 2.29 -16.92
CA LEU A 76 -7.27 1.29 -16.57
C LEU A 76 -7.82 -0.15 -16.65
N ALA A 77 -9.06 -0.34 -17.13
CA ALA A 77 -9.73 -1.63 -17.11
C ALA A 77 -8.96 -2.69 -17.92
N GLU A 78 -8.40 -2.32 -19.07
CA GLU A 78 -7.61 -3.22 -19.92
C GLU A 78 -6.32 -3.65 -19.23
N GLU A 79 -5.59 -2.71 -18.60
CA GLU A 79 -4.37 -3.03 -17.88
C GLU A 79 -4.63 -3.90 -16.65
N VAL A 80 -5.71 -3.64 -15.92
CA VAL A 80 -6.11 -4.46 -14.77
C VAL A 80 -6.51 -5.86 -15.22
N GLU A 81 -7.22 -6.00 -16.35
CA GLU A 81 -7.59 -7.29 -16.91
C GLU A 81 -6.37 -8.08 -17.42
N ALA A 82 -5.41 -7.41 -18.05
CA ALA A 82 -4.13 -8.01 -18.43
C ALA A 82 -3.39 -8.57 -17.20
N ILE A 83 -3.34 -7.80 -16.10
CA ILE A 83 -2.78 -8.27 -14.82
C ILE A 83 -3.57 -9.47 -14.28
N ARG A 84 -4.91 -9.43 -14.32
CA ARG A 84 -5.79 -10.52 -13.88
C ARG A 84 -5.51 -11.82 -14.64
N LYS A 85 -5.21 -11.72 -15.95
CA LYS A 85 -4.80 -12.83 -16.82
C LYS A 85 -3.35 -13.28 -16.62
N GLY A 86 -2.58 -12.60 -15.77
CA GLY A 86 -1.22 -12.97 -15.39
C GLY A 86 -0.12 -12.22 -16.15
N GLU A 87 -0.46 -11.20 -16.95
CA GLU A 87 0.56 -10.37 -17.60
C GLU A 87 1.34 -9.59 -16.55
N SER A 88 2.67 -9.63 -16.67
CA SER A 88 3.58 -8.92 -15.77
C SER A 88 4.00 -7.57 -16.34
N LYS A 89 4.49 -6.67 -15.48
CA LYS A 89 5.06 -5.38 -15.87
C LYS A 89 4.08 -4.46 -16.61
N VAL A 90 2.78 -4.56 -16.34
CA VAL A 90 1.75 -3.75 -17.01
C VAL A 90 1.73 -2.32 -16.46
N LEU A 91 1.08 -2.08 -15.31
CA LEU A 91 1.05 -0.77 -14.65
C LEU A 91 2.32 -0.48 -13.83
N THR A 92 2.88 -1.52 -13.22
CA THR A 92 4.07 -1.46 -12.36
C THR A 92 5.08 -2.52 -12.78
N ARG A 93 6.39 -2.26 -12.60
CA ARG A 93 7.45 -3.24 -12.89
C ARG A 93 7.46 -4.38 -11.86
N GLU A 94 7.10 -4.08 -10.62
CA GLU A 94 7.06 -5.08 -9.55
C GLU A 94 5.94 -6.09 -9.78
N PRO A 95 6.15 -7.39 -9.51
CA PRO A 95 5.08 -8.38 -9.58
C PRO A 95 3.88 -8.01 -8.69
N VAL A 96 2.69 -8.00 -9.30
CA VAL A 96 1.43 -7.89 -8.58
C VAL A 96 1.16 -9.22 -7.90
N ARG A 97 0.96 -9.20 -6.58
CA ARG A 97 0.79 -10.40 -5.76
C ARG A 97 -0.67 -10.74 -5.54
N ARG A 98 -1.51 -9.70 -5.44
CA ARG A 98 -2.95 -9.83 -5.23
C ARG A 98 -3.68 -8.73 -5.99
N LEU A 99 -4.92 -8.99 -6.38
CA LEU A 99 -5.86 -7.97 -6.82
C LEU A 99 -6.85 -7.73 -5.68
N VAL A 100 -6.92 -6.51 -5.17
CA VAL A 100 -7.67 -6.20 -3.96
C VAL A 100 -8.98 -5.51 -4.32
N PRO A 101 -10.15 -6.10 -4.01
CA PRO A 101 -11.43 -5.47 -4.30
C PRO A 101 -11.65 -4.24 -3.40
N THR A 102 -12.16 -3.15 -3.97
CA THR A 102 -12.65 -2.00 -3.18
C THR A 102 -14.17 -2.05 -3.03
N GLY A 103 -14.68 -1.66 -1.86
CA GLY A 103 -16.12 -1.51 -1.61
C GLY A 103 -16.67 -0.28 -2.32
N GLY A 104 -17.07 -0.42 -3.58
CA GLY A 104 -17.83 0.61 -4.30
C GLY A 104 -19.32 0.26 -4.30
N SER A 105 -20.18 1.24 -4.02
CA SER A 105 -21.63 1.06 -3.84
C SER A 105 -22.45 0.99 -5.13
N THR A 106 -21.87 1.18 -6.32
CA THR A 106 -22.67 1.38 -7.57
C THR A 106 -22.07 0.80 -8.86
N GLY A 107 -21.13 -0.15 -8.81
CA GLY A 107 -20.60 -0.77 -10.03
C GLY A 107 -19.77 -2.04 -9.81
N ALA A 108 -19.25 -2.62 -10.91
CA ALA A 108 -18.33 -3.74 -10.85
C ALA A 108 -17.14 -3.41 -9.92
N ARG A 109 -16.83 -4.31 -8.98
CA ARG A 109 -15.83 -4.09 -7.93
C ARG A 109 -14.47 -3.76 -8.56
N LYS A 110 -13.86 -2.64 -8.16
CA LYS A 110 -12.52 -2.25 -8.63
C LYS A 110 -11.49 -3.19 -8.02
N LEU A 111 -10.57 -3.68 -8.83
CA LEU A 111 -9.48 -4.56 -8.46
C LEU A 111 -8.17 -3.77 -8.45
N ILE A 112 -7.63 -3.53 -7.27
CA ILE A 112 -6.40 -2.74 -7.08
C ILE A 112 -5.18 -3.68 -7.11
N PRO A 113 -4.21 -3.49 -8.02
CA PRO A 113 -2.97 -4.26 -8.02
C PRO A 113 -2.17 -4.03 -6.74
N PHE A 114 -2.01 -5.09 -5.94
CA PHE A 114 -1.32 -5.04 -4.66
C PHE A 114 0.06 -5.71 -4.78
N THR A 115 1.11 -4.93 -4.55
CA THR A 115 2.51 -5.36 -4.60
C THR A 115 3.10 -5.50 -3.20
N ARG A 116 4.30 -6.11 -3.10
CA ARG A 116 5.01 -6.19 -1.82
C ARG A 116 5.49 -4.82 -1.35
N SER A 117 5.88 -3.92 -2.27
CA SER A 117 6.21 -2.54 -1.89
C SER A 117 5.01 -1.79 -1.32
N LEU A 118 3.82 -1.92 -1.90
CA LEU A 118 2.60 -1.29 -1.39
C LEU A 118 2.27 -1.78 0.04
N GLY A 119 2.32 -3.09 0.29
CA GLY A 119 2.11 -3.61 1.65
C GLY A 119 3.14 -3.10 2.66
N ARG A 120 4.40 -2.93 2.26
CA ARG A 120 5.42 -2.30 3.12
C ARG A 120 5.14 -0.82 3.38
N ASP A 121 4.68 -0.08 2.37
CA ASP A 121 4.33 1.34 2.52
C ASP A 121 3.10 1.53 3.42
N PHE A 122 2.12 0.63 3.32
CA PHE A 122 0.98 0.58 4.24
C PHE A 122 1.41 0.32 5.69
N ALA A 123 2.22 -0.72 5.92
CA ALA A 123 2.74 -1.06 7.25
C ALA A 123 3.61 0.07 7.84
N ARG A 124 4.36 0.82 7.01
CA ARG A 124 5.10 2.02 7.44
C ARG A 124 4.15 3.10 7.94
N GLY A 125 3.05 3.34 7.24
CA GLY A 125 2.02 4.31 7.63
C GLY A 125 1.37 3.94 8.97
N VAL A 126 0.89 2.70 9.09
CA VAL A 126 0.31 2.18 10.35
C VAL A 126 1.31 2.26 11.49
N GLY A 127 2.57 1.85 11.27
CA GLY A 127 3.62 1.92 12.29
C GLY A 127 3.91 3.35 12.75
N ALA A 128 3.96 4.32 11.83
CA ALA A 128 4.13 5.72 12.20
C ALA A 128 2.95 6.25 13.03
N TRP A 129 1.71 5.91 12.65
CA TRP A 129 0.51 6.27 13.38
C TRP A 129 0.47 5.68 14.79
N MET A 130 0.70 4.38 14.93
CA MET A 130 0.65 3.71 16.23
C MET A 130 1.72 4.22 17.20
N VAL A 131 2.92 4.51 16.70
CA VAL A 131 3.97 5.12 17.53
C VAL A 131 3.59 6.54 17.95
N ASP A 132 3.03 7.36 17.06
CA ASP A 132 2.55 8.69 17.41
C ASP A 132 1.50 8.61 18.53
N LEU A 133 0.53 7.72 18.37
CA LEU A 133 -0.52 7.47 19.36
C LEU A 133 0.07 7.05 20.72
N ALA A 134 1.02 6.11 20.71
CA ALA A 134 1.68 5.61 21.93
C ALA A 134 2.62 6.63 22.60
N CYS A 135 3.06 7.66 21.87
CA CYS A 135 3.81 8.79 22.42
C CYS A 135 2.88 9.84 23.02
N ARG A 136 1.70 10.08 22.43
CA ARG A 136 0.71 11.04 22.94
C ARG A 136 -0.10 10.52 24.11
N TYR A 137 -0.37 9.22 24.12
CA TYR A 137 -1.19 8.55 25.12
C TYR A 137 -0.43 7.32 25.65
N PRO A 138 0.53 7.50 26.58
CA PRO A 138 1.36 6.40 27.09
C PRO A 138 0.55 5.23 27.68
N GLU A 139 -0.67 5.49 28.16
CA GLU A 139 -1.57 4.52 28.79
C GLU A 139 -1.98 3.40 27.83
N ILE A 140 -2.05 3.68 26.52
CA ILE A 140 -2.43 2.69 25.50
C ILE A 140 -1.35 1.60 25.31
N ARG A 141 -0.14 1.81 25.84
CA ARG A 141 0.96 0.84 25.75
C ARG A 141 0.73 -0.37 26.63
N SER A 142 -0.11 -0.23 27.65
CA SER A 142 -0.38 -1.24 28.69
C SER A 142 -1.81 -1.80 28.69
N GLY A 143 -2.73 -1.14 27.99
CA GLY A 143 -4.14 -1.53 27.90
C GLY A 143 -4.44 -2.57 26.82
N PRO A 144 -5.62 -3.21 26.87
CA PRO A 144 -6.11 -4.06 25.78
C PRO A 144 -6.41 -3.21 24.54
N ALA A 145 -6.24 -3.78 23.35
CA ALA A 145 -6.62 -3.15 22.08
C ALA A 145 -7.80 -3.91 21.49
N TYR A 146 -8.82 -3.19 21.03
CA TYR A 146 -9.94 -3.75 20.28
C TYR A 146 -9.87 -3.22 18.84
N TRP A 147 -9.90 -4.12 17.87
CA TRP A 147 -9.83 -3.79 16.45
C TRP A 147 -11.12 -4.21 15.75
N SER A 148 -11.89 -3.23 15.29
CA SER A 148 -13.01 -3.50 14.38
C SER A 148 -12.49 -3.48 12.95
N VAL A 149 -12.28 -4.66 12.38
CA VAL A 149 -11.85 -4.82 10.99
C VAL A 149 -13.05 -5.31 10.17
N SER A 150 -13.40 -4.57 9.11
CA SER A 150 -14.48 -4.99 8.22
C SER A 150 -14.09 -6.25 7.45
N PRO A 151 -15.03 -7.20 7.25
CA PRO A 151 -14.73 -8.45 6.59
C PRO A 151 -14.27 -8.24 5.15
N ALA A 152 -13.38 -9.12 4.69
CA ALA A 152 -12.93 -9.17 3.32
C ALA A 152 -14.15 -9.29 2.38
N LEU A 153 -14.13 -8.46 1.34
CA LEU A 153 -15.14 -8.51 0.30
C LEU A 153 -15.00 -9.82 -0.50
N ASP A 154 -16.13 -10.47 -0.77
CA ASP A 154 -16.16 -11.64 -1.65
C ASP A 154 -15.40 -11.37 -2.96
N PRO A 155 -14.54 -12.32 -3.40
CA PRO A 155 -13.88 -12.17 -4.69
C PRO A 155 -14.95 -12.12 -5.79
N PRO A 156 -14.79 -11.24 -6.80
CA PRO A 156 -15.65 -11.25 -7.97
C PRO A 156 -15.53 -12.60 -8.69
N GLN A 157 -16.64 -13.02 -9.32
CA GLN A 157 -16.70 -14.29 -10.06
C GLN A 157 -15.75 -14.28 -11.27
N GLY A 158 -15.19 -15.45 -11.60
CA GLY A 158 -14.33 -15.68 -12.77
C GLY A 158 -12.92 -16.17 -12.42
N SER A 159 -12.23 -16.74 -13.41
CA SER A 159 -10.85 -17.23 -13.25
C SER A 159 -9.86 -16.07 -13.22
N SER A 160 -8.89 -16.11 -12.31
CA SER A 160 -7.82 -15.11 -12.20
C SER A 160 -6.49 -15.83 -11.98
N ALA A 161 -5.46 -15.44 -12.74
CA ALA A 161 -4.10 -15.94 -12.55
C ALA A 161 -3.43 -15.30 -11.31
N VAL A 162 -3.89 -14.11 -10.92
CA VAL A 162 -3.45 -13.41 -9.70
C VAL A 162 -4.53 -13.58 -8.63
N PRO A 163 -4.19 -14.02 -7.39
CA PRO A 163 -5.17 -14.17 -6.32
C PRO A 163 -5.96 -12.88 -6.06
N ILE A 164 -7.28 -12.99 -5.87
CA ILE A 164 -8.14 -11.85 -5.56
C ILE A 164 -8.46 -11.83 -4.06
N GLY A 165 -8.34 -10.66 -3.44
CA GLY A 165 -8.55 -10.47 -2.01
C GLY A 165 -7.40 -10.99 -1.14
N PHE A 166 -7.63 -10.96 0.16
CA PHE A 166 -6.72 -11.49 1.18
C PHE A 166 -7.32 -12.74 1.80
N ASP A 167 -6.46 -13.61 2.31
CA ASP A 167 -6.88 -14.86 2.95
C ASP A 167 -7.39 -14.62 4.39
N SER A 168 -7.14 -13.43 4.94
CA SER A 168 -7.58 -12.97 6.26
C SER A 168 -7.66 -11.44 6.30
N ASP A 169 -8.60 -10.91 7.08
CA ASP A 169 -8.81 -9.47 7.30
C ASP A 169 -7.60 -8.78 7.95
N ALA A 170 -6.85 -9.52 8.79
CA ALA A 170 -5.65 -9.02 9.46
C ALA A 170 -4.40 -9.01 8.55
N ALA A 171 -4.44 -9.66 7.38
CA ALA A 171 -3.29 -9.77 6.47
C ALA A 171 -2.78 -8.41 5.96
N TYR A 172 -3.61 -7.36 6.03
CA TYR A 172 -3.24 -5.98 5.74
C TYR A 172 -2.22 -5.40 6.73
N LEU A 173 -2.30 -5.82 7.99
CA LEU A 173 -1.46 -5.30 9.08
C LEU A 173 -0.06 -5.95 9.08
N GLY A 174 0.09 -7.01 8.27
CA GLY A 174 1.30 -7.77 8.09
C GLY A 174 1.56 -8.75 9.24
N ARG A 175 2.42 -9.73 8.94
CA ARG A 175 2.74 -10.91 9.78
C ARG A 175 3.09 -10.63 11.26
N TRP A 176 3.46 -9.40 11.61
CA TRP A 176 3.87 -9.02 12.97
C TRP A 176 2.72 -8.49 13.82
N LEU A 177 1.66 -7.97 13.19
CA LEU A 177 0.46 -7.46 13.88
C LEU A 177 -0.70 -8.45 13.84
N GLU A 178 -0.69 -9.41 12.90
CA GLU A 178 -1.67 -10.51 12.88
C GLU A 178 -1.86 -11.19 14.26
N PRO A 179 -0.81 -11.51 15.04
CA PRO A 179 -1.00 -12.14 16.36
C PRO A 179 -1.45 -11.19 17.48
N VAL A 180 -1.53 -9.88 17.20
CA VAL A 180 -1.94 -8.83 18.14
C VAL A 180 -3.41 -8.43 17.91
N VAL A 181 -3.98 -8.87 16.79
CA VAL A 181 -5.33 -8.57 16.32
C VAL A 181 -6.09 -9.89 16.33
N GLU A 182 -6.50 -10.32 17.53
CA GLU A 182 -7.51 -11.37 17.76
C GLU A 182 -8.83 -10.73 18.17
#